data_AF-A0A7Y7HX58-F1
#
_entry.id   AF-A0A7Y7HX58-F1
#
_cell.length_a   1.000
_cell.length_b   1.000
_cell.length_c   1.000
_cell.angle_alpha   90.00
_cell.angle_beta   90.00
_cell.angle_gamma   90.00
#
_symmetry.space_group_name_H-M   'P 1'
#
loop_
_entity.id
_entity.type
_entity.pdbx_description
1 polymer ?
#
loop_
_entity_poly.entity_id
_entity_poly.type
_entity_poly.pdbx_seq_one_letter_code
_entity_poly.pdbx_strand_id
1 'polypeptide(L)'
;MKFISTLIGFIIFVLFFGFALKNSQEVDLQLFLHYELRGPLVLMLLGFFVAGAVLGVLALTPTVFRHRREANKHKTTIHTLQASAQQANRQPQPDSVNTQ
;
A
#
# COMPACT_ATOMS: atom_id res chain seq x y z
N MET A 1 -1.72 6.53 -23.12
CA MET A 1 -2.15 7.91 -22.78
C MET A 1 -1.58 8.46 -21.46
N LYS A 2 -1.49 7.68 -20.38
CA LYS A 2 -0.98 8.18 -19.08
C LYS A 2 0.54 8.43 -18.99
N PHE A 3 1.35 7.73 -19.80
CA PHE A 3 2.81 7.88 -19.74
C PHE A 3 3.31 9.25 -20.18
N ILE A 4 2.74 9.84 -21.25
CA ILE A 4 3.11 11.18 -21.70
C ILE A 4 2.77 12.22 -20.62
N SER A 5 1.56 12.17 -20.03
CA SER A 5 1.17 13.10 -18.96
C SER A 5 2.04 12.93 -17.71
N THR A 6 2.39 11.69 -17.34
CA THR A 6 3.28 11.42 -16.20
C THR A 6 4.70 11.92 -16.47
N LEU A 7 5.23 11.74 -17.69
CA LEU A 7 6.56 12.19 -18.07
C LEU A 7 6.65 13.73 -18.07
N ILE A 8 5.64 14.41 -18.63
CA ILE A 8 5.54 15.87 -18.58
C ILE A 8 5.48 16.35 -17.13
N GLY A 9 4.66 15.72 -16.29
CA GLY A 9 4.60 16.02 -14.86
C GLY A 9 5.95 15.83 -14.16
N PHE A 10 6.70 14.79 -14.52
CA PHE A 10 8.04 14.55 -13.99
C PHE A 10 9.04 15.62 -14.41
N ILE A 11 9.04 16.03 -15.68
CA ILE A 11 9.89 17.12 -16.18
C ILE A 11 9.57 18.42 -15.43
N ILE A 12 8.30 18.76 -15.32
CA ILE A 12 7.84 19.94 -14.59
C ILE A 12 8.28 19.87 -13.12
N PHE A 13 8.09 18.71 -12.47
CA PHE A 13 8.54 18.50 -11.09
C PHE A 13 10.05 18.72 -10.94
N VAL A 14 10.87 18.14 -11.81
CA VAL A 14 12.33 18.32 -11.77
C VAL A 14 12.71 19.79 -11.97
N LEU A 15 12.05 20.52 -12.86
CA LEU A 15 12.29 21.95 -13.06
C LEU A 15 11.94 22.76 -11.82
N PHE A 16 10.74 22.56 -11.24
CA PHE A 16 10.33 23.26 -10.02
C PHE A 16 11.18 22.86 -8.81
N PHE A 17 11.56 21.59 -8.71
CA PHE A 17 12.42 21.09 -7.65
C PHE A 17 13.83 21.68 -7.75
N GLY A 18 14.41 21.69 -8.95
CA GLY A 18 15.70 22.35 -9.21
C GLY A 18 15.62 23.86 -8.95
N PHE A 19 14.52 24.51 -9.33
CA PHE A 19 14.26 25.91 -9.01
C PHE A 19 14.18 26.14 -7.50
N ALA A 20 13.47 25.27 -6.78
CA ALA A 20 13.37 25.33 -5.33
C ALA A 20 14.75 25.09 -4.68
N LEU A 21 15.57 24.17 -5.19
CA LEU A 21 16.93 23.96 -4.69
C LEU A 21 17.82 25.20 -4.89
N LYS A 22 17.76 25.82 -6.07
CA LYS A 22 18.60 26.97 -6.42
C LYS A 22 18.17 28.28 -5.75
N ASN A 23 16.89 28.39 -5.39
CA ASN A 23 16.32 29.56 -4.71
C ASN A 23 16.01 29.30 -3.23
N SER A 24 16.31 28.11 -2.71
CA SER A 24 16.18 27.81 -1.29
C SER A 24 17.32 28.47 -0.54
N GLN A 25 16.98 29.05 0.60
CA GLN A 25 17.99 29.46 1.56
C GLN A 25 18.57 28.21 2.23
N GLU A 26 19.86 28.25 2.55
CA GLU A 26 20.52 27.21 3.32
C GLU A 26 19.99 27.25 4.75
N VAL A 27 19.62 26.09 5.29
CA VAL A 27 19.15 25.97 6.66
C VAL A 27 20.08 25.01 7.40
N ASP A 28 20.50 25.45 8.58
CA ASP A 28 21.31 24.66 9.49
C ASP A 28 20.40 23.72 10.29
N LEU A 29 20.44 22.43 9.95
CA LEU A 29 19.71 21.41 10.71
C LEU A 29 20.57 20.94 11.87
N GLN A 30 20.21 21.37 13.08
CA GLN A 30 20.86 20.93 14.31
C GLN A 30 20.30 19.56 14.71
N LEU A 31 21.06 18.52 14.42
CA LEU A 31 20.75 17.16 14.83
C LEU A 31 21.25 16.92 16.26
N PHE A 32 20.71 15.86 16.87
CA PHE A 32 21.16 15.41 18.18
C PHE A 32 22.68 15.14 18.13
N LEU A 33 23.42 15.51 19.18
CA LEU A 33 24.88 15.37 19.31
C LEU A 33 25.74 16.46 18.63
N HIS A 34 25.28 17.72 18.58
CA HIS A 34 26.00 18.88 17.99
C HIS A 34 26.36 18.70 16.51
N TYR A 35 25.65 17.82 15.80
CA TYR A 35 25.88 17.63 14.37
C TYR A 35 25.03 18.63 13.59
N GLU A 36 25.70 19.54 12.88
CA GLU A 36 25.06 20.54 12.04
C GLU A 36 25.08 20.09 10.59
N LEU A 37 23.91 19.75 10.06
CA LEU A 37 23.79 19.43 8.64
C LEU A 37 23.26 20.65 7.89
N ARG A 38 24.14 21.25 7.07
CA ARG A 38 23.83 22.45 6.29
C ARG A 38 23.40 22.06 4.89
N GLY A 39 22.29 22.62 4.43
CA GLY A 39 21.85 22.46 3.05
C GLY A 39 20.47 23.05 2.78
N PRO A 40 19.97 22.93 1.54
CA PRO A 40 18.64 23.42 1.19
C PRO A 40 17.56 22.73 2.02
N LEU A 41 16.67 23.50 2.66
CA LEU A 41 15.57 22.98 3.48
C LEU A 41 14.73 21.94 2.73
N VAL A 42 14.52 22.18 1.44
CA VAL A 42 13.74 21.30 0.56
C VAL A 42 14.35 19.89 0.48
N LEU A 43 15.69 19.79 0.43
CA LEU A 43 16.37 18.50 0.37
C LEU A 43 16.25 17.74 1.70
N MET A 44 16.39 18.46 2.82
CA MET A 44 16.19 17.90 4.16
C MET A 44 14.78 17.35 4.31
N LEU A 45 13.77 18.14 3.95
CA LEU A 45 12.37 17.75 4.05
C LEU A 45 12.07 16.53 3.17
N LEU A 46 12.60 16.48 1.96
CA LEU A 46 12.49 15.31 1.08
C LEU A 46 13.12 14.07 1.72
N GLY A 47 14.31 14.20 2.32
CA GLY A 47 14.98 13.11 3.02
C GLY A 47 14.16 12.54 4.18
N PHE A 48 13.64 13.42 5.05
CA PHE A 48 12.76 13.01 6.15
C PHE A 48 11.44 12.41 5.66
N PHE A 49 10.87 12.96 4.59
CA PHE A 49 9.65 12.43 4.00
C PHE A 49 9.84 11.01 3.47
N VAL A 50 10.93 10.77 2.72
CA VAL A 50 11.26 9.43 2.21
C VAL A 50 11.51 8.46 3.36
N ALA A 51 12.27 8.87 4.38
CA ALA A 51 12.49 8.07 5.58
C ALA A 51 11.18 7.73 6.30
N GLY A 52 10.31 8.72 6.51
CA GLY A 52 9.00 8.55 7.13
C GLY A 52 8.08 7.66 6.30
N ALA A 53 8.09 7.77 4.97
CA ALA A 53 7.32 6.92 4.07
C ALA A 53 7.79 5.45 4.13
N VAL A 54 9.11 5.22 4.15
CA VAL A 54 9.68 3.87 4.32
C VAL A 54 9.26 3.29 5.67
N LEU A 55 9.41 4.05 6.75
CA LEU A 55 8.97 3.62 8.07
C LEU A 55 7.46 3.35 8.13
N GLY A 56 6.64 4.19 7.50
CA GLY A 56 5.19 4.01 7.40
C GLY A 56 4.81 2.74 6.63
N VAL A 57 5.47 2.48 5.50
CA VAL A 57 5.28 1.23 4.73
C VAL A 57 5.70 0.02 5.56
N LEU A 58 6.84 0.07 6.24
CA LEU A 58 7.31 -1.00 7.12
C LEU A 58 6.34 -1.26 8.28
N ALA A 59 5.80 -0.20 8.89
CA ALA A 59 4.79 -0.32 9.94
C ALA A 59 3.47 -0.93 9.43
N LEU A 60 3.08 -0.62 8.18
CA LEU A 60 1.85 -1.13 7.59
C LEU A 60 1.99 -2.57 7.04
N THR A 61 3.19 -2.98 6.66
CA THR A 61 3.50 -4.31 6.10
C THR A 61 2.96 -5.48 6.94
N PRO A 62 3.23 -5.59 8.25
CA PRO A 62 2.73 -6.72 9.05
C PRO A 62 1.20 -6.70 9.18
N THR A 63 0.60 -5.52 9.31
CA THR A 63 -0.86 -5.35 9.40
C THR A 63 -1.54 -5.81 8.12
N VAL A 64 -1.03 -5.41 6.95
CA VAL A 64 -1.54 -5.85 5.65
C VAL A 64 -1.35 -7.36 5.48
N PHE A 65 -0.21 -7.91 5.89
CA PHE A 65 0.02 -9.36 5.82
C PHE A 65 -0.98 -10.14 6.68
N ARG A 66 -1.25 -9.67 7.90
CA ARG A 66 -2.24 -10.28 8.79
C ARG A 66 -3.65 -10.20 8.21
N HIS A 67 -4.07 -9.03 7.73
CA HIS A 67 -5.37 -8.85 7.09
C HIS A 67 -5.54 -9.73 5.84
N ARG A 68 -4.50 -9.88 5.01
CA ARG A 68 -4.54 -10.79 3.86
C ARG A 68 -4.75 -12.25 4.29
N ARG A 69 -4.14 -12.66 5.40
CA ARG A 69 -4.28 -14.02 5.93
C ARG A 69 -5.68 -14.28 6.50
N GLU A 70 -6.25 -13.30 7.22
CA GLU A 70 -7.63 -13.35 7.73
C GLU A 70 -8.65 -13.33 6.59
N ALA A 71 -8.47 -12.46 5.59
CA ALA A 71 -9.32 -12.41 4.41
C ALA A 71 -9.35 -13.76 3.65
N ASN A 72 -8.22 -14.45 3.54
CA ASN A 72 -8.17 -15.78 2.94
C ASN A 72 -8.94 -16.82 3.76
N LYS A 73 -8.86 -16.78 5.09
CA LYS A 73 -9.64 -17.68 5.96
C LYS A 73 -11.13 -17.45 5.80
N HIS A 74 -11.57 -16.19 5.79
CA HIS A 74 -12.98 -15.84 5.63
C HIS A 74 -13.53 -16.31 4.28
N LYS A 75 -12.74 -16.20 3.19
CA LYS A 75 -13.12 -16.72 1.87
C LYS A 75 -13.35 -18.24 1.89
N THR A 76 -12.47 -19.00 2.55
CA THR A 76 -12.65 -20.45 2.69
C THR A 76 -13.91 -20.78 3.47
N THR A 77 -14.16 -20.11 4.60
CA THR A 77 -15.37 -20.34 5.41
C THR A 77 -16.66 -20.03 4.64
N ILE A 78 -16.69 -18.92 3.89
CA ILE A 78 -17.84 -18.57 3.05
C ILE A 78 -18.09 -19.66 2.00
N HIS A 79 -17.04 -20.13 1.32
CA HIS A 79 -17.16 -21.18 0.31
C HIS A 79 -17.66 -22.51 0.91
N THR A 80 -17.16 -22.90 2.08
CA THR A 80 -17.60 -24.13 2.76
C THR A 80 -19.06 -24.05 3.20
N LEU A 81 -19.49 -22.91 3.73
CA LEU A 81 -20.88 -22.68 4.14
C LEU A 81 -21.83 -22.64 2.93
N GLN A 82 -21.38 -22.10 1.81
CA GLN A 82 -22.17 -22.06 0.58
C GLN A 82 -22.34 -23.45 -0.03
N ALA A 83 -21.29 -24.29 0.00
CA ALA A 83 -21.34 -25.66 -0.47
C ALA A 83 -22.28 -26.54 0.37
N SER A 84 -22.24 -26.40 1.70
CA SER A 84 -23.15 -27.13 2.60
C SER A 84 -24.60 -26.66 2.47
N ALA A 85 -24.84 -25.35 2.29
CA ALA A 85 -26.17 -24.82 1.99
C ALA A 85 -26.71 -25.36 0.65
N GLN A 86 -25.86 -25.49 -0.37
CA GLN A 86 -26.24 -26.08 -1.66
C GLN A 86 -26.54 -27.57 -1.55
N GLN A 87 -25.83 -28.33 -0.72
CA GLN A 87 -26.14 -29.73 -0.44
C GLN A 87 -27.43 -29.90 0.34
N ALA A 88 -27.69 -29.05 1.34
CA ALA A 88 -28.96 -29.06 2.08
C ALA A 88 -30.16 -28.71 1.19
N ASN A 89 -29.95 -27.87 0.17
CA ASN A 89 -30.98 -27.52 -0.81
C ASN A 89 -31.10 -28.54 -1.97
N ARG A 90 -30.19 -29.52 -2.08
CA ARG A 90 -30.43 -30.71 -2.90
C ARG A 90 -31.34 -31.65 -2.11
N GLN A 91 -32.64 -31.54 -2.35
CA GLN A 91 -33.65 -32.48 -1.88
C GLN A 91 -33.15 -33.93 -2.05
N PRO A 92 -33.36 -34.85 -1.07
CA PRO A 92 -33.02 -36.25 -1.25
C PRO A 92 -33.76 -36.75 -2.49
N GLN A 93 -33.01 -37.29 -3.45
CA GLN A 93 -33.59 -37.95 -4.62
C GLN A 93 -34.58 -38.99 -4.06
N PRO A 94 -35.89 -38.91 -4.38
CA PRO A 94 -36.83 -39.91 -3.89
C PRO A 94 -36.33 -41.24 -4.42
N ASP A 95 -36.04 -42.17 -3.52
CA ASP A 95 -35.63 -43.52 -3.86
C ASP A 95 -36.63 -44.05 -4.90
N SER A 96 -36.19 -44.12 -6.15
CA SER A 96 -36.97 -44.72 -7.21
C SER A 96 -36.95 -46.21 -6.92
N VAL A 97 -37.92 -46.65 -6.12
CA VAL A 97 -38.17 -48.05 -5.80
C VAL A 97 -38.39 -48.75 -7.13
N ASN A 98 -37.37 -49.47 -7.59
CA ASN A 98 -37.38 -50.18 -8.85
C ASN A 98 -38.25 -51.42 -8.67
N THR A 99 -39.53 -51.30 -8.99
CA THR A 99 -40.47 -52.42 -9.05
C THR A 99 -40.19 -53.21 -10.33
N GLN A 100 -39.37 -54.25 -10.23
CA GLN A 100 -39.38 -55.38 -11.16
C GLN A 100 -40.40 -56.41 -10.71
#